data_AF-G2ZPV5-F1
#
_entry.id   AF-G2ZPV5-F1
#
_cell.length_a   1.000
_cell.length_b   1.000
_cell.length_c   1.000
_cell.angle_alpha   90.00
_cell.angle_beta   90.00
_cell.angle_gamma   90.00
#
_symmetry.space_group_name_H-M   'P 1'
#
loop_
_entity.id
_entity.type
_entity.pdbx_description
1 polymer ?
#
loop_
_entity_poly.entity_id
_entity_poly.type
_entity_poly.pdbx_seq_one_letter_code
_entity_poly.pdbx_strand_id
1 'polypeptide(L)'
;MTANHPLSPPLDHTWIAARIPHSGAMCLLDEVIAWDDTRIRCTAISHRDPGNPLRAHGRLAAVCGIEYAAQAMAVHGALLGGAQDRPRAGFLASVRNVEAHVERLDTLEAPLTIEAERISGDGNNVLYRFTVSCGARVLLTGRAAVVLDAAGLGLPDSGVSAEANAQARSRQNVFGGHKP
;
A
#
# COMPACT_ATOMS: atom_id res chain seq x y z
N MET A 1 -29.54 8.58 -11.19
CA MET A 1 -28.99 9.55 -10.22
C MET A 1 -28.74 8.81 -8.92
N THR A 2 -27.56 8.22 -8.74
CA THR A 2 -27.13 7.68 -7.44
C THR A 2 -26.40 8.81 -6.73
N ALA A 3 -26.98 9.33 -5.65
CA ALA A 3 -26.31 10.32 -4.82
C ALA A 3 -24.98 9.71 -4.32
N ASN A 4 -23.87 10.36 -4.64
CA ASN A 4 -22.55 10.01 -4.12
C ASN A 4 -22.53 10.39 -2.63
N HIS A 5 -22.96 9.48 -1.76
CA HIS A 5 -22.89 9.70 -0.32
C HIS A 5 -21.40 9.72 0.07
N PRO A 6 -20.91 10.75 0.75
CA PRO A 6 -19.52 10.77 1.20
C PRO A 6 -19.29 9.56 2.12
N LEU A 7 -18.22 8.80 1.83
CA LEU A 7 -17.84 7.63 2.62
C LEU A 7 -17.56 8.07 4.06
N SER A 8 -18.41 7.65 4.99
CA SER A 8 -18.26 8.00 6.41
C SER A 8 -17.41 6.94 7.12
N PRO A 9 -16.36 7.33 7.85
CA PRO A 9 -15.65 6.44 8.74
C PRO A 9 -16.56 5.82 9.81
N PRO A 10 -16.21 4.63 10.33
CA PRO A 10 -15.00 3.88 9.98
C PRO A 10 -15.10 3.13 8.64
N LEU A 11 -13.97 3.01 7.94
CA LEU A 11 -13.83 2.12 6.77
C LEU A 11 -12.90 0.97 7.13
N ASP A 12 -13.41 -0.26 7.08
CA ASP A 12 -12.73 -1.45 7.59
C ASP A 12 -11.65 -2.01 6.64
N HIS A 13 -10.95 -3.04 7.12
CA HIS A 13 -9.90 -3.76 6.38
C HIS A 13 -10.38 -4.27 5.02
N THR A 14 -11.63 -4.75 4.93
CA THR A 14 -12.21 -5.25 3.67
C THR A 14 -12.31 -4.12 2.64
N TRP A 15 -12.81 -2.96 3.08
CA TRP A 15 -12.85 -1.78 2.23
C TRP A 15 -11.44 -1.34 1.81
N ILE A 16 -10.49 -1.30 2.75
CA ILE A 16 -9.10 -0.91 2.47
C ILE A 16 -8.46 -1.85 1.44
N ALA A 17 -8.54 -3.17 1.66
CA ALA A 17 -7.93 -4.19 0.80
C ALA A 17 -8.51 -4.20 -0.63
N ALA A 18 -9.77 -3.75 -0.81
CA ALA A 18 -10.37 -3.60 -2.12
C ALA A 18 -9.87 -2.34 -2.89
N ARG A 19 -9.14 -1.44 -2.23
CA ARG A 19 -8.84 -0.08 -2.71
C ARG A 19 -7.37 0.22 -2.92
N ILE A 20 -6.49 -0.55 -2.31
CA ILE A 20 -5.04 -0.42 -2.47
C ILE A 20 -4.48 -1.72 -3.04
N PRO A 21 -3.31 -1.70 -3.71
CA PRO A 21 -2.75 -2.89 -4.35
C PRO A 21 -2.23 -3.95 -3.35
N HIS A 22 -2.19 -3.63 -2.06
CA HIS A 22 -1.72 -4.54 -1.01
C HIS A 22 -2.78 -5.59 -0.69
N SER A 23 -2.36 -6.85 -0.58
CA SER A 23 -3.25 -7.98 -0.34
C SER A 23 -2.70 -8.93 0.71
N GLY A 24 -3.58 -9.77 1.27
CA GLY A 24 -3.24 -10.71 2.34
C GLY A 24 -2.62 -10.01 3.54
N ALA A 25 -1.57 -10.60 4.12
CA ALA A 25 -0.87 -10.06 5.28
C ALA A 25 -0.11 -8.75 5.01
N MET A 26 0.04 -8.34 3.73
CA MET A 26 0.66 -7.07 3.37
C MET A 26 -0.34 -5.89 3.38
N CYS A 27 -1.65 -6.14 3.50
CA CYS A 27 -2.61 -5.08 3.81
C CYS A 27 -2.60 -4.85 5.32
N LEU A 28 -1.80 -3.87 5.77
CA LEU A 28 -1.37 -3.72 7.16
C LEU A 28 -2.33 -2.92 8.04
N LEU A 29 -3.17 -2.07 7.43
CA LEU A 29 -4.10 -1.16 8.09
C LEU A 29 -5.42 -1.86 8.41
N ASP A 30 -5.93 -1.68 9.62
CA ASP A 30 -7.20 -2.29 10.04
C ASP A 30 -8.41 -1.41 9.69
N GLU A 31 -8.30 -0.09 9.87
CA GLU A 31 -9.43 0.81 9.75
C GLU A 31 -9.00 2.24 9.40
N VAL A 32 -9.77 2.92 8.56
CA VAL A 32 -9.74 4.39 8.42
C VAL A 32 -10.73 4.97 9.42
N ILE A 33 -10.24 5.76 10.37
CA ILE A 33 -11.07 6.33 11.45
C ILE A 33 -11.43 7.81 11.23
N ALA A 34 -10.66 8.51 10.41
CA ALA A 34 -10.97 9.87 9.98
C ALA A 34 -10.29 10.17 8.65
N TRP A 35 -10.94 10.96 7.80
CA TRP A 35 -10.30 11.53 6.61
C TRP A 35 -11.02 12.79 6.15
N ASP A 36 -10.32 13.63 5.40
CA ASP A 36 -10.82 14.80 4.68
C ASP A 36 -9.97 15.00 3.40
N ASP A 37 -10.11 16.14 2.73
CA ASP A 37 -9.37 16.43 1.48
C ASP A 37 -7.84 16.50 1.65
N THR A 38 -7.37 16.67 2.88
CA THR A 38 -5.98 16.94 3.24
C THR A 38 -5.39 15.90 4.17
N ARG A 39 -6.20 15.15 4.93
CA ARG A 39 -5.72 14.28 6.00
C ARG A 39 -6.40 12.94 5.99
N ILE A 40 -5.67 11.94 6.45
CA ILE A 40 -6.20 10.62 6.81
C ILE A 40 -5.63 10.18 8.16
N ARG A 41 -6.45 9.45 8.92
CA ARG A 41 -6.04 8.74 10.12
C ARG A 41 -6.52 7.29 10.04
N CYS A 42 -5.58 6.37 10.19
CA CYS A 42 -5.82 4.93 10.20
C CYS A 42 -5.32 4.29 11.49
N THR A 43 -5.83 3.10 11.79
CA THR A 43 -5.34 2.25 12.88
C THR A 43 -4.73 0.96 12.34
N ALA A 44 -3.81 0.36 13.10
CA ALA A 44 -3.22 -0.93 12.76
C ALA A 44 -2.75 -1.74 13.98
N ILE A 45 -2.99 -3.04 13.98
CA ILE A 45 -2.55 -3.99 15.02
C ILE A 45 -1.57 -5.03 14.50
N SER A 46 -1.39 -5.12 13.18
CA SER A 46 -0.54 -6.11 12.51
C SER A 46 0.92 -6.06 12.97
N HIS A 47 1.40 -4.97 13.59
CA HIS A 47 2.74 -4.89 14.16
C HIS A 47 3.00 -5.92 15.28
N ARG A 48 1.93 -6.41 15.93
CA ARG A 48 1.98 -7.42 16.99
C ARG A 48 2.00 -8.84 16.44
N ASP A 49 1.58 -9.03 15.19
CA ASP A 49 1.48 -10.34 14.57
C ASP A 49 2.89 -10.91 14.28
N PRO A 50 3.26 -12.09 14.82
CA PRO A 50 4.48 -12.78 14.45
C PRO A 50 4.58 -13.11 12.95
N GLY A 51 3.44 -13.24 12.26
CA GLY A 51 3.32 -13.46 10.82
C GLY A 51 3.41 -12.20 9.95
N ASN A 52 3.65 -11.02 10.55
CA ASN A 52 3.77 -9.77 9.81
C ASN A 52 4.91 -9.86 8.76
N PRO A 53 4.62 -9.59 7.46
CA PRO A 53 5.57 -9.83 6.37
C PRO A 53 6.76 -8.87 6.38
N LEU A 54 6.68 -7.75 7.12
CA LEU A 54 7.79 -6.80 7.27
C LEU A 54 8.80 -7.24 8.34
N ARG A 55 8.54 -8.32 9.08
CA ARG A 55 9.48 -8.81 10.08
C ARG A 55 10.72 -9.39 9.42
N ALA A 56 11.87 -9.05 9.99
CA ALA A 56 13.15 -9.68 9.67
C ALA A 56 13.79 -10.20 10.96
N HIS A 57 14.22 -11.47 10.95
CA HIS A 57 14.78 -12.14 12.13
C HIS A 57 13.87 -12.03 13.38
N GLY A 58 12.55 -12.15 13.17
CA GLY A 58 11.55 -12.08 14.24
C GLY A 58 11.28 -10.68 14.80
N ARG A 59 11.84 -9.62 14.21
CA ARG A 59 11.72 -8.24 14.71
C ARG A 59 11.06 -7.34 13.67
N LEU A 60 10.32 -6.33 14.13
CA LEU A 60 9.74 -5.30 13.27
C LEU A 60 10.37 -3.95 13.62
N ALA A 61 11.30 -3.50 12.80
CA ALA A 61 12.03 -2.25 13.03
C ALA A 61 11.10 -1.04 12.94
N ALA A 62 11.43 0.06 13.64
CA ALA A 62 10.66 1.30 13.61
C ALA A 62 10.46 1.86 12.20
N VAL A 63 11.47 1.73 11.34
CA VAL A 63 11.42 2.19 9.94
C VAL A 63 10.35 1.48 9.10
N CYS A 64 9.90 0.29 9.50
CA CYS A 64 8.76 -0.38 8.87
C CYS A 64 7.47 0.43 9.01
N GLY A 65 7.39 1.37 9.95
CA GLY A 65 6.29 2.34 10.06
C GLY A 65 6.11 3.21 8.81
N ILE A 66 7.14 3.35 7.98
CA ILE A 66 7.04 4.02 6.68
C ILE A 66 6.05 3.28 5.76
N GLU A 67 6.04 1.94 5.78
CA GLU A 67 5.12 1.15 4.95
C GLU A 67 3.67 1.35 5.41
N TYR A 68 3.42 1.36 6.73
CA TYR A 68 2.10 1.71 7.26
C TYR A 68 1.65 3.11 6.81
N ALA A 69 2.54 4.10 6.87
CA ALA A 69 2.26 5.45 6.40
C ALA A 69 2.01 5.51 4.88
N ALA A 70 2.79 4.77 4.09
CA ALA A 70 2.62 4.69 2.64
C ALA A 70 1.26 4.09 2.26
N GLN A 71 0.82 3.03 2.96
CA GLN A 71 -0.51 2.47 2.77
C GLN A 71 -1.60 3.47 3.13
N ALA A 72 -1.44 4.25 4.21
CA ALA A 72 -2.41 5.30 4.56
C ALA A 72 -2.49 6.37 3.46
N MET A 73 -1.37 6.76 2.85
CA MET A 73 -1.34 7.68 1.71
C MET A 73 -2.03 7.11 0.47
N ALA A 74 -1.85 5.81 0.19
CA ALA A 74 -2.54 5.13 -0.91
C ALA A 74 -4.06 5.10 -0.68
N VAL A 75 -4.49 4.80 0.54
CA VAL A 75 -5.90 4.84 0.95
C VAL A 75 -6.47 6.24 0.78
N HIS A 76 -5.75 7.27 1.24
CA HIS A 76 -6.18 8.67 1.07
C HIS A 76 -6.34 9.03 -0.41
N GLY A 77 -5.39 8.63 -1.27
CA GLY A 77 -5.52 8.81 -2.71
C GLY A 77 -6.77 8.13 -3.30
N ALA A 78 -7.12 6.92 -2.84
CA ALA A 78 -8.33 6.22 -3.27
C ALA A 78 -9.62 6.92 -2.81
N LEU A 79 -9.62 7.53 -1.62
CA LEU A 79 -10.75 8.31 -1.10
C LEU A 79 -10.96 9.60 -1.90
N LEU A 80 -9.88 10.32 -2.21
CA LEU A 80 -9.92 11.54 -3.03
C LEU A 80 -10.29 11.28 -4.49
N GLY A 81 -9.87 10.13 -5.05
CA GLY A 81 -10.19 9.72 -6.43
C GLY A 81 -11.64 9.29 -6.64
N GLY A 82 -12.41 9.08 -5.57
CA GLY A 82 -13.80 8.64 -5.63
C GLY A 82 -13.96 7.12 -5.67
N ALA A 83 -15.07 6.65 -5.10
CA ALA A 83 -15.32 5.24 -4.81
C ALA A 83 -15.48 4.31 -6.05
N GLN A 84 -15.28 4.77 -7.28
CA GLN A 84 -15.55 3.95 -8.48
C GLN A 84 -14.32 3.68 -9.36
N ASP A 85 -13.18 4.30 -9.06
CA ASP A 85 -11.98 4.10 -9.87
C ASP A 85 -11.16 2.90 -9.39
N ARG A 86 -10.56 2.18 -10.34
CA ARG A 86 -9.58 1.12 -10.05
C ARG A 86 -8.45 1.68 -9.19
N PRO A 87 -7.85 0.88 -8.29
CA PRO A 87 -6.68 1.30 -7.53
C PRO A 87 -5.60 1.85 -8.46
N ARG A 88 -5.32 3.16 -8.38
CA ARG A 88 -4.15 3.74 -9.05
C ARG A 88 -2.92 3.28 -8.28
N ALA A 89 -2.07 2.48 -8.92
CA ALA A 89 -0.79 2.14 -8.36
C ALA A 89 0.04 3.43 -8.22
N GLY A 90 0.39 3.76 -6.98
CA GLY A 90 1.33 4.83 -6.65
C GLY A 90 2.58 4.23 -6.04
N PHE A 91 3.72 4.91 -6.21
CA PHE A 91 4.98 4.51 -5.58
C PHE A 91 5.53 5.63 -4.72
N LEU A 92 6.24 5.23 -3.68
CA LEU A 92 6.97 6.11 -2.78
C LEU A 92 8.28 6.54 -3.45
N ALA A 93 8.32 7.75 -4.02
CA ALA A 93 9.48 8.24 -4.75
C ALA A 93 10.62 8.67 -3.82
N SER A 94 10.30 9.22 -2.65
CA SER A 94 11.30 9.50 -1.62
C SER A 94 10.67 9.64 -0.24
N VAL A 95 11.46 9.36 0.79
CA VAL A 95 11.15 9.67 2.18
C VAL A 95 12.28 10.51 2.77
N ARG A 96 11.94 11.57 3.51
CA ARG A 96 12.89 12.55 4.04
C ARG A 96 12.53 12.96 5.45
N ASN A 97 13.53 13.41 6.19
CA ASN A 97 13.40 13.87 7.58
C ASN A 97 12.68 12.81 8.43
N VAL A 98 13.10 11.55 8.30
CA VAL A 98 12.54 10.45 9.08
C VAL A 98 13.17 10.48 10.46
N GLU A 99 12.34 10.57 11.49
CA GLU A 99 12.76 10.53 12.88
C GLU A 99 12.06 9.37 13.58
N ALA A 100 12.84 8.40 14.06
CA ALA A 100 12.34 7.25 14.82
C ALA A 100 12.66 7.42 16.31
N HIS A 101 11.66 7.23 17.17
CA HIS A 101 11.75 7.40 18.63
C HIS A 101 11.62 6.07 19.39
N VAL A 102 11.61 4.96 18.65
CA VAL A 102 11.69 3.58 19.12
C VAL A 102 12.60 2.80 18.18
N GLU A 103 13.15 1.69 18.66
CA GLU A 103 13.91 0.78 17.80
C GLU A 103 12.97 -0.17 17.04
N ARG A 104 11.90 -0.61 17.71
CA ARG A 104 11.03 -1.70 17.27
C ARG A 104 9.56 -1.36 17.51
N LEU A 105 8.72 -1.69 16.53
CA LEU A 105 7.26 -1.56 16.65
C LEU A 105 6.66 -2.76 17.36
N ASP A 106 7.22 -3.96 17.17
CA ASP A 106 6.65 -5.20 17.69
C ASP A 106 6.69 -5.37 19.21
N THR A 107 7.34 -4.44 19.92
CA THR A 107 7.38 -4.40 21.37
C THR A 107 6.25 -3.59 21.99
N LEU A 108 5.37 -3.00 21.16
CA LEU A 108 4.26 -2.17 21.59
C LEU A 108 2.98 -3.02 21.65
N GLU A 109 2.19 -2.82 22.71
CA GLU A 109 0.98 -3.60 22.94
C GLU A 109 -0.28 -2.95 22.38
N ALA A 110 -0.34 -1.61 22.39
CA ALA A 110 -1.51 -0.86 21.94
C ALA A 110 -1.48 -0.65 20.41
N PRO A 111 -2.66 -0.46 19.76
CA PRO A 111 -2.74 -0.20 18.33
C PRO A 111 -1.87 0.99 17.89
N LEU A 112 -1.34 0.88 16.68
CA LEU A 112 -0.72 2.03 16.02
C LEU A 112 -1.82 2.96 15.50
N THR A 113 -1.58 4.26 15.59
CA THR A 113 -2.32 5.29 14.86
C THR A 113 -1.40 5.90 13.82
N ILE A 114 -1.85 5.92 12.58
CA ILE A 114 -1.11 6.40 11.42
C ILE A 114 -1.84 7.61 10.87
N GLU A 115 -1.17 8.75 10.86
CA GLU A 115 -1.67 9.98 10.27
C GLU A 115 -0.82 10.35 9.06
N ALA A 116 -1.48 10.74 7.98
CA ALA A 116 -0.84 11.34 6.82
C ALA A 116 -1.59 12.63 6.42
N GLU A 117 -0.84 13.71 6.25
CA GLU A 117 -1.33 15.03 5.85
C GLU A 117 -0.70 15.42 4.53
N ARG A 118 -1.53 15.65 3.51
CA ARG A 118 -1.13 16.20 2.21
C ARG A 118 -0.75 17.66 2.40
N ILE A 119 0.53 17.97 2.21
CA ILE A 119 1.08 19.33 2.35
C ILE A 119 0.97 20.09 1.04
N SER A 120 1.27 19.43 -0.07
CA SER A 120 1.27 20.02 -1.40
C SER A 120 1.22 18.93 -2.46
N GLY A 121 0.98 19.30 -3.71
CA GLY A 121 1.08 18.39 -4.84
C GLY A 121 -0.05 18.56 -5.84
N ASP A 122 0.14 18.00 -7.01
CA ASP A 122 -0.85 17.98 -8.10
C ASP A 122 -1.43 16.55 -8.26
N GLY A 123 -2.06 16.28 -9.41
CA GLY A 123 -2.69 14.99 -9.69
C GLY A 123 -1.72 13.80 -9.82
N ASN A 124 -0.41 14.07 -9.95
CA ASN A 124 0.62 13.05 -10.18
C ASN A 124 1.69 13.02 -9.10
N ASN A 125 2.01 14.14 -8.46
CA ASN A 125 3.05 14.20 -7.42
C ASN A 125 2.48 14.81 -6.15
N VAL A 126 2.46 14.03 -5.06
CA VAL A 126 1.88 14.45 -3.78
C VAL A 126 2.92 14.37 -2.67
N LEU A 127 3.09 15.45 -1.92
CA LEU A 127 3.93 15.49 -0.73
C LEU A 127 3.07 15.34 0.52
N TYR A 128 3.38 14.32 1.31
CA TYR A 128 2.79 14.07 2.62
C TYR A 128 3.77 14.35 3.75
N ARG A 129 3.25 14.81 4.89
CA ARG A 129 3.83 14.58 6.20
C ARG A 129 3.12 13.39 6.83
N PHE A 130 3.85 12.55 7.57
CA PHE A 130 3.23 11.46 8.31
C PHE A 130 3.76 11.35 9.74
N THR A 131 2.91 10.75 10.58
CA THR A 131 3.19 10.40 11.96
C THR A 131 2.66 9.00 12.23
N VAL A 132 3.47 8.15 12.85
CA VAL A 132 3.05 6.87 13.43
C VAL A 132 3.18 6.99 14.94
N SER A 133 2.11 6.67 15.66
CA SER A 133 2.03 6.78 17.12
C SER A 133 1.42 5.51 17.73
N CYS A 134 1.62 5.31 19.03
CA CYS A 134 0.97 4.29 19.84
C CYS A 134 0.47 4.97 21.12
N GLY A 135 -0.85 5.11 21.26
CA GLY A 135 -1.45 6.03 22.23
C GLY A 135 -0.95 7.46 22.02
N ALA A 136 -0.53 8.13 23.09
CA ALA A 136 0.00 9.50 23.02
C ALA A 136 1.47 9.59 22.58
N ARG A 137 2.16 8.45 22.40
CA ARG A 137 3.58 8.42 22.07
C ARG A 137 3.79 8.43 20.56
N VAL A 138 4.50 9.43 20.06
CA VAL A 138 5.01 9.46 18.69
C VAL A 138 6.18 8.48 18.56
N LEU A 139 6.13 7.63 17.54
CA LEU A 139 7.10 6.56 17.29
C LEU A 139 7.97 6.85 16.08
N LEU A 140 7.37 7.39 15.02
CA LEU A 140 8.01 7.69 13.76
C LEU A 140 7.35 8.91 13.13
N THR A 141 8.14 9.83 12.61
CA THR A 141 7.65 10.92 11.76
C THR A 141 8.43 10.99 10.47
N GLY A 142 7.90 11.68 9.48
CA GLY A 142 8.64 11.98 8.27
C GLY A 142 7.82 12.68 7.19
N ARG A 143 8.44 12.83 6.02
CA ARG A 143 7.78 13.30 4.81
C ARG A 143 7.98 12.32 3.68
N ALA A 144 6.97 12.16 2.85
CA ALA A 144 6.93 11.23 1.75
C ALA A 144 6.48 11.94 0.46
N ALA A 145 7.25 11.77 -0.62
CA ALA A 145 6.80 12.13 -1.96
C ALA A 145 6.22 10.87 -2.62
N VAL A 146 4.95 10.94 -3.01
CA VAL A 146 4.21 9.87 -3.68
C VAL A 146 3.94 10.28 -5.12
N VAL A 147 4.22 9.38 -6.05
CA VAL A 147 3.85 9.56 -7.45
C VAL A 147 2.65 8.67 -7.75
N LEU A 148 1.57 9.27 -8.26
CA LEU A 148 0.33 8.61 -8.64
C LEU A 148 0.29 8.46 -10.16
N ASP A 149 0.01 7.25 -10.66
CA ASP A 149 0.04 6.84 -12.07
C ASP A 149 1.44 6.51 -12.63
N ALA A 150 1.90 5.28 -12.33
CA ALA A 150 3.09 4.70 -12.95
C ALA A 150 2.90 4.25 -14.41
N ALA A 151 1.67 4.21 -14.94
CA ALA A 151 1.45 3.87 -16.35
C ALA A 151 1.96 4.98 -17.29
N GLY A 152 2.03 6.22 -16.80
CA GLY A 152 2.67 7.34 -17.50
C GLY A 152 4.21 7.33 -17.50
N LEU A 153 4.87 6.43 -16.75
CA LEU A 153 6.33 6.39 -16.64
C LEU A 153 7.01 5.47 -17.67
N GLY A 154 6.26 4.79 -18.53
CA GLY A 154 6.81 3.95 -19.59
C GLY A 154 7.68 2.78 -19.07
N LEU A 155 7.53 2.39 -17.80
CA LEU A 155 8.17 1.19 -17.28
C LEU A 155 7.49 -0.03 -17.93
N PRO A 156 8.26 -0.96 -18.52
CA PRO A 156 7.68 -2.10 -19.19
C PRO A 156 6.82 -2.89 -18.21
N ASP A 157 5.59 -3.16 -18.62
CA ASP A 157 4.66 -4.04 -17.95
C ASP A 157 5.40 -5.36 -17.71
N SER A 158 5.69 -5.69 -16.44
CA SER A 158 6.22 -7.00 -16.08
C SER A 158 5.07 -8.01 -16.16
N GLY A 159 4.57 -8.20 -17.38
CA GLY A 159 3.53 -9.13 -17.73
C GLY A 159 4.04 -10.53 -17.47
N VAL A 160 3.78 -11.06 -16.28
CA VAL A 160 3.77 -12.50 -16.05
C VAL A 160 2.44 -13.02 -16.60
N SER A 161 2.28 -12.97 -17.92
CA SER A 161 1.23 -13.72 -18.61
C SER A 161 1.74 -15.13 -18.81
N ALA A 162 1.49 -15.97 -17.81
CA ALA A 162 1.68 -17.41 -17.88
C ALA A 162 0.67 -18.01 -18.87
N GLU A 163 0.98 -18.00 -20.18
CA GLU A 163 0.23 -18.82 -21.16
C GLU A 163 0.92 -19.07 -22.52
N ALA A 164 2.23 -18.83 -22.66
CA ALA A 164 2.91 -18.97 -23.95
C ALA A 164 3.70 -20.28 -24.17
N ASN A 165 3.53 -21.33 -23.35
CA ASN A 165 4.30 -22.58 -23.51
C ASN A 165 3.43 -23.84 -23.51
N ALA A 166 2.46 -23.92 -24.44
CA ALA A 166 1.79 -25.17 -24.77
C ALA A 166 1.79 -25.51 -26.27
N GLN A 167 2.26 -24.61 -27.15
CA GLN A 167 2.15 -24.80 -28.60
C GLN A 167 3.47 -25.09 -29.34
N ALA A 168 4.58 -25.25 -28.61
CA ALA A 168 5.88 -25.61 -29.20
C ALA A 168 6.22 -27.12 -29.14
N ARG A 169 5.44 -27.96 -28.46
CA ARG A 169 5.71 -29.42 -28.33
C ARG A 169 4.87 -30.34 -29.23
N SER A 170 4.01 -29.81 -30.09
CA SER A 170 3.16 -30.61 -30.98
C SER A 170 3.58 -30.63 -32.46
N ARG A 171 4.74 -30.08 -32.83
CA ARG A 171 5.20 -30.00 -34.25
C ARG A 171 6.45 -30.81 -34.60
N GLN A 172 6.93 -31.68 -33.70
CA GLN A 172 8.03 -32.61 -34.01
C GLN A 172 7.60 -34.08 -34.16
N ASN A 173 6.29 -34.38 -34.19
CA ASN A 173 5.80 -35.76 -34.23
C ASN A 173 4.95 -36.14 -35.45
N VAL A 174 5.12 -35.46 -36.58
CA VAL A 174 4.53 -35.88 -37.86
C VAL A 174 5.51 -35.53 -38.96
N PHE A 175 6.31 -36.50 -39.42
CA PHE A 175 6.76 -36.72 -40.81
C PHE A 175 7.96 -37.67 -40.79
N GLY A 176 7.76 -38.90 -41.30
CA GLY A 176 8.88 -39.76 -41.72
C GLY A 176 8.80 -41.24 -41.32
N GLY A 177 7.66 -41.90 -41.51
CA GLY A 177 7.59 -43.37 -41.53
C GLY A 177 7.74 -43.94 -42.94
N HIS A 178 8.62 -44.94 -43.07
CA HIS A 178 8.65 -46.07 -44.02
C HIS A 178 8.89 -45.80 -45.53
N LYS A 179 10.07 -46.18 -46.08
CA LYS A 179 10.49 -47.50 -46.68
C LYS A 179 9.97 -47.71 -48.12
N PRO A 180 10.66 -48.45 -49.00
CA PRO A 180 11.15 -49.83 -48.81
C PRO A 180 12.64 -50.00 -48.45
#